data_AF-A0A536Q692-F1
#
_entry.id   AF-A0A536Q692-F1
#
_cell.length_a   1.000
_cell.length_b   1.000
_cell.length_c   1.000
_cell.angle_alpha   90.00
_cell.angle_beta   90.00
_cell.angle_gamma   90.00
#
_symmetry.space_group_name_H-M   'P 1'
#
loop_
_entity.id
_entity.type
_entity.pdbx_description
1 polymer ?
#
loop_
_entity_poly.entity_id
_entity_poly.type
_entity_poly.pdbx_seq_one_letter_code
_entity_poly.pdbx_strand_id
1 'polypeptide(L)'
;MAQLPAIRPDPSAAPPGLRRARIEHGGVRACPVPRPALRRPRVLSPMLHRVQQTVRYLGAAGADDRHATETARILRELGADHELIVAGLLHDRAKPSATRLWHRVGGVLLSRFAPFVRVRLARGDSTFARYLDHARRGAELAQGDGASDRVVRLIARHHERPLAADERLLARADREALP
;
A
#
# COMPACT_ATOMS: atom_id res chain seq x y z
N MET A 1 26.97 -8.40 57.01
CA MET A 1 26.51 -8.76 55.65
C MET A 1 27.68 -8.61 54.71
N ALA A 2 28.14 -9.74 54.17
CA ALA A 2 29.39 -9.89 53.44
C ALA A 2 29.21 -9.53 51.96
N GLN A 3 30.20 -8.86 51.35
CA GLN A 3 31.07 -9.48 50.34
C GLN A 3 32.25 -8.58 49.97
N LEU A 4 33.40 -9.26 49.90
CA LEU A 4 34.79 -8.89 49.61
C LEU A 4 35.00 -8.75 48.07
N PRO A 5 36.23 -8.66 47.49
CA PRO A 5 36.93 -7.42 47.22
C PRO A 5 37.65 -7.44 45.84
N ALA A 6 38.67 -6.59 45.72
CA ALA A 6 39.97 -6.82 45.05
C ALA A 6 40.18 -6.31 43.61
N ILE A 7 40.93 -5.22 43.59
CA ILE A 7 41.66 -4.58 42.49
C ILE A 7 43.15 -5.00 42.60
N ARG A 8 43.70 -5.56 41.49
CA ARG A 8 45.11 -5.54 40.97
C ARG A 8 46.25 -6.03 41.90
N PRO A 9 47.53 -6.23 41.45
CA PRO A 9 48.28 -5.89 40.20
C PRO A 9 49.00 -7.11 39.52
N ASP A 10 49.41 -7.06 38.23
CA ASP A 10 50.75 -6.72 37.62
C ASP A 10 51.94 -7.56 38.17
N PRO A 11 53.11 -7.84 37.50
CA PRO A 11 53.67 -7.28 36.25
C PRO A 11 54.58 -8.25 35.40
N SER A 12 55.16 -7.70 34.32
CA SER A 12 56.56 -7.91 33.86
C SER A 12 56.97 -9.09 32.94
N ALA A 13 57.82 -8.70 31.98
CA ALA A 13 58.98 -9.39 31.39
C ALA A 13 58.82 -10.36 30.19
N ALA A 14 59.34 -9.89 29.05
CA ALA A 14 59.74 -10.66 27.87
C ALA A 14 61.01 -11.52 28.15
N PRO A 15 61.51 -12.40 27.23
CA PRO A 15 62.42 -11.93 26.17
C PRO A 15 62.40 -12.84 24.88
N PRO A 16 63.47 -13.01 24.06
CA PRO A 16 63.40 -12.78 22.61
C PRO A 16 63.60 -14.06 21.77
N GLY A 17 63.07 -14.10 20.55
CA GLY A 17 63.23 -15.24 19.64
C GLY A 17 63.52 -14.81 18.21
N LEU A 18 64.77 -14.97 17.80
CA LEU A 18 65.32 -14.60 16.50
C LEU A 18 64.68 -15.33 15.30
N ARG A 19 64.43 -14.53 14.25
CA ARG A 19 64.59 -14.78 12.81
C ARG A 19 64.23 -16.17 12.26
N ARG A 20 63.31 -16.17 11.28
CA ARG A 20 63.57 -16.87 10.01
C ARG A 20 62.89 -16.18 8.82
N ALA A 21 63.76 -15.86 7.85
CA ALA A 21 63.60 -15.67 6.42
C ALA A 21 62.19 -15.57 5.81
N ARG A 22 61.91 -14.35 5.31
CA ARG A 22 61.43 -14.01 3.96
C ARG A 22 61.15 -15.19 3.01
N ILE A 23 59.91 -15.29 2.53
CA ILE A 23 59.59 -15.58 1.12
C ILE A 23 58.39 -14.71 0.74
N GLU A 24 58.62 -13.80 -0.21
CA GLU A 24 57.59 -12.98 -0.84
C GLU A 24 56.83 -13.84 -1.86
N HIS A 25 55.52 -14.00 -1.65
CA HIS A 25 54.60 -14.37 -2.72
C HIS A 25 53.51 -13.31 -2.81
N GLY A 26 53.39 -12.73 -4.00
CA GLY A 26 52.49 -11.62 -4.33
C GLY A 26 51.05 -11.88 -3.86
N GLY A 27 50.67 -11.17 -2.81
CA GLY A 27 49.28 -11.07 -2.38
C GLY A 27 48.61 -9.93 -3.13
N VAL A 28 47.75 -10.30 -4.08
CA VAL A 28 46.79 -9.40 -4.75
C VAL A 28 46.12 -8.51 -3.69
N ARG A 29 46.23 -7.19 -3.83
CA ARG A 29 45.46 -6.23 -3.02
C ARG A 29 43.98 -6.54 -3.22
N ALA A 30 43.36 -7.16 -2.23
CA ALA A 30 41.91 -7.24 -2.15
C ALA A 30 41.40 -5.81 -1.88
N CYS A 31 40.98 -5.11 -2.94
CA CYS A 31 40.06 -4.00 -2.78
C CYS A 31 38.84 -4.53 -2.01
N PRO A 32 38.44 -3.91 -0.89
CA PRO A 32 37.20 -4.27 -0.24
C PRO A 32 36.07 -3.88 -1.20
N VAL A 33 35.50 -4.88 -1.87
CA VAL A 33 34.27 -4.70 -2.66
C VAL A 33 33.21 -4.23 -1.66
N PRO A 34 32.62 -3.04 -1.83
CA PRO A 34 31.53 -2.61 -0.95
C PRO A 34 30.42 -3.64 -1.12
N ARG A 35 30.09 -4.36 -0.04
CA ARG A 35 28.88 -5.19 -0.02
C ARG A 35 27.71 -4.27 -0.37
N PRO A 36 26.96 -4.53 -1.45
CA PRO A 36 25.79 -3.74 -1.74
C PRO A 36 24.86 -3.95 -0.55
N ALA A 37 24.64 -2.87 0.22
CA ALA A 37 23.60 -2.85 1.22
C ALA A 37 22.31 -3.20 0.46
N LEU A 38 21.77 -4.39 0.72
CA LEU A 38 20.46 -4.81 0.25
C LEU A 38 19.48 -3.77 0.77
N ARG A 39 19.22 -2.77 -0.08
CA ARG A 39 18.32 -1.67 0.17
C ARG A 39 16.94 -2.31 0.19
N ARG A 40 16.50 -2.74 1.39
CA ARG A 40 15.16 -3.29 1.60
C ARG A 40 14.15 -2.37 0.90
N PRO A 41 13.32 -2.88 -0.02
CA PRO A 41 12.39 -2.03 -0.73
C PRO A 41 11.38 -1.47 0.28
N ARG A 42 11.46 -0.15 0.52
CA ARG A 42 10.55 0.64 1.38
C ARG A 42 9.07 0.61 0.93
N VAL A 43 8.73 -0.20 -0.08
CA VAL A 43 7.43 -0.23 -0.76
C VAL A 43 6.51 -1.35 -0.23
N LEU A 44 7.05 -2.34 0.50
CA LEU A 44 6.27 -3.47 1.02
C LEU A 44 5.33 -3.09 2.16
N SER A 45 5.74 -2.15 3.03
CA SER A 45 4.96 -1.74 4.20
C SER A 45 3.58 -1.13 3.88
N PRO A 46 3.45 -0.15 2.96
CA PRO A 46 2.14 0.42 2.62
C PRO A 46 1.24 -0.56 1.85
N MET A 47 1.82 -1.50 1.10
CA MET A 47 1.06 -2.55 0.41
C MET A 47 0.46 -3.54 1.41
N LEU A 48 1.27 -4.03 2.35
CA LEU A 48 0.82 -4.92 3.42
C LEU A 48 -0.29 -4.24 4.24
N HIS A 49 -0.14 -2.95 4.54
CA HIS A 49 -1.18 -2.17 5.20
C HIS A 49 -2.50 -2.18 4.43
N ARG A 50 -2.47 -1.89 3.11
CA ARG A 50 -3.69 -1.88 2.27
C ARG A 50 -4.33 -3.26 2.17
N VAL A 51 -3.53 -4.32 2.06
CA VAL A 51 -4.03 -5.70 2.06
C VAL A 51 -4.63 -6.06 3.43
N GLN A 52 -3.97 -5.71 4.53
CA GLN A 52 -4.45 -5.97 5.89
C GLN A 52 -5.75 -5.21 6.20
N GLN A 53 -5.85 -3.93 5.82
CA GLN A 53 -7.09 -3.14 5.93
C GLN A 53 -8.22 -3.80 5.16
N THR A 54 -7.95 -4.22 3.92
CA THR A 54 -8.92 -4.93 3.08
C THR A 54 -9.39 -6.22 3.78
N VAL A 55 -8.46 -7.04 4.30
CA VAL A 55 -8.77 -8.29 4.98
C VAL A 55 -9.64 -8.08 6.23
N ARG A 56 -9.33 -7.08 7.06
CA ARG A 56 -10.07 -6.80 8.31
C ARG A 56 -11.52 -6.38 8.05
N TYR A 57 -11.79 -5.71 6.93
CA TYR A 57 -13.11 -5.16 6.62
C TYR A 57 -14.12 -6.19 6.08
N LEU A 58 -13.63 -7.32 5.53
CA LEU A 58 -14.41 -8.21 4.66
C LEU A 58 -15.34 -9.21 5.36
N GLY A 59 -15.42 -9.20 6.69
CA GLY A 59 -16.18 -10.20 7.44
C GLY A 59 -17.70 -9.98 7.49
N ALA A 60 -18.20 -8.77 7.18
CA ALA A 60 -19.57 -8.39 7.50
C ALA A 60 -20.39 -8.01 6.26
N ALA A 61 -21.62 -8.53 6.16
CA ALA A 61 -22.60 -8.06 5.19
C ALA A 61 -22.79 -6.52 5.30
N GLY A 62 -23.00 -5.86 4.16
CA GLY A 62 -23.16 -4.40 4.10
C GLY A 62 -21.88 -3.59 4.37
N ALA A 63 -20.70 -4.23 4.31
CA ALA A 63 -19.43 -3.53 4.46
C ALA A 63 -19.29 -2.41 3.41
N ASP A 64 -19.48 -2.69 2.12
CA ASP A 64 -19.33 -1.64 1.10
C ASP A 64 -20.32 -0.46 1.29
N ASP A 65 -21.54 -0.68 1.80
CA ASP A 65 -22.51 0.40 2.09
C ASP A 65 -22.10 1.26 3.29
N ARG A 66 -21.60 0.62 4.37
CA ARG A 66 -21.05 1.34 5.53
C ARG A 66 -19.83 2.16 5.13
N HIS A 67 -18.97 1.60 4.28
CA HIS A 67 -17.78 2.27 3.74
C HIS A 67 -18.16 3.54 2.97
N ALA A 68 -19.12 3.44 2.05
CA ALA A 68 -19.60 4.57 1.27
C ALA A 68 -20.25 5.65 2.17
N THR A 69 -21.06 5.23 3.14
CA THR A 69 -21.71 6.15 4.10
C THR A 69 -20.67 6.87 4.96
N GLU A 70 -19.66 6.15 5.44
CA GLU A 70 -18.58 6.70 6.25
C GLU A 70 -17.68 7.64 5.44
N THR A 71 -17.36 7.29 4.20
CA THR A 71 -16.65 8.17 3.26
C THR A 71 -17.40 9.49 3.09
N ALA A 72 -18.72 9.44 2.91
CA ALA A 72 -19.55 10.63 2.78
C ALA A 72 -19.63 11.45 4.08
N ARG A 73 -19.65 10.79 5.24
CA ARG A 73 -19.57 11.46 6.56
C ARG A 73 -18.26 12.24 6.70
N ILE A 74 -17.13 11.59 6.42
CA ILE A 74 -15.79 12.20 6.49
C ILE A 74 -15.68 13.37 5.51
N LEU A 75 -16.18 13.22 4.28
CA LEU A 75 -16.19 14.32 3.31
C LEU A 75 -16.97 15.54 3.81
N ARG A 76 -18.14 15.31 4.43
CA ARG A 76 -18.93 16.40 5.04
C ARG A 76 -18.16 17.09 6.17
N GLU A 77 -17.47 16.34 7.01
CA GLU A 77 -16.65 16.88 8.11
C GLU A 77 -15.44 17.67 7.61
N LEU A 78 -14.89 17.28 6.46
CA LEU A 78 -13.83 18.01 5.78
C LEU A 78 -14.33 19.24 4.99
N GLY A 79 -15.63 19.56 5.05
CA GLY A 79 -16.23 20.72 4.37
C GLY A 79 -16.36 20.54 2.85
N ALA A 80 -16.44 19.31 2.37
CA ALA A 80 -16.66 19.02 0.95
C ALA A 80 -18.01 19.56 0.46
N ASP A 81 -18.06 19.96 -0.81
CA ASP A 81 -19.31 20.32 -1.47
C ASP A 81 -20.22 19.10 -1.71
N HIS A 82 -21.47 19.38 -2.08
CA HIS A 82 -22.50 18.35 -2.26
C HIS A 82 -22.13 17.30 -3.31
N GLU A 83 -21.55 17.71 -4.45
CA GLU A 83 -21.20 16.78 -5.52
C GLU A 83 -20.10 15.81 -5.09
N LEU A 84 -19.11 16.30 -4.35
CA LEU A 84 -18.04 15.44 -3.84
C LEU A 84 -18.58 14.43 -2.81
N ILE A 85 -19.52 14.85 -1.95
CA ILE A 85 -20.20 13.95 -1.00
C ILE A 85 -21.00 12.88 -1.76
N VAL A 86 -21.75 13.26 -2.80
CA VAL A 86 -22.50 12.33 -3.65
C VAL A 86 -21.56 11.36 -4.36
N ALA A 87 -20.44 11.83 -4.90
CA ALA A 87 -19.42 10.95 -5.47
C ALA A 87 -18.88 9.96 -4.42
N GLY A 88 -18.65 10.41 -3.19
CA GLY A 88 -18.27 9.55 -2.07
C GLY A 88 -19.30 8.46 -1.73
N LEU A 89 -20.59 8.76 -1.81
CA LEU A 89 -21.65 7.76 -1.61
C LEU A 89 -21.74 6.74 -2.76
N LEU A 90 -21.46 7.17 -3.99
CA LEU A 90 -21.73 6.37 -5.19
C LEU A 90 -20.51 5.64 -5.75
N HIS A 91 -19.29 6.02 -5.37
CA HIS A 91 -18.06 5.57 -6.04
C HIS A 91 -17.91 4.05 -6.14
N ASP A 92 -18.40 3.33 -5.13
CA ASP A 92 -18.29 1.87 -5.04
C ASP A 92 -19.57 1.12 -5.39
N ARG A 93 -20.64 1.80 -5.77
CA ARG A 93 -21.99 1.21 -5.96
C ARG A 93 -22.05 0.11 -7.02
N ALA A 94 -21.14 0.14 -8.00
CA ALA A 94 -21.05 -0.88 -9.04
C ALA A 94 -20.18 -2.09 -8.68
N LYS A 95 -19.64 -2.17 -7.45
CA LYS A 95 -18.90 -3.35 -7.00
C LYS A 95 -19.82 -4.58 -6.99
N PRO A 96 -19.41 -5.71 -7.60
CA PRO A 96 -20.21 -6.93 -7.54
C PRO A 96 -20.39 -7.40 -6.09
N SER A 97 -21.62 -7.75 -5.70
CA SER A 97 -21.91 -8.33 -4.38
C SER A 97 -21.17 -9.64 -4.11
N ALA A 98 -20.83 -10.40 -5.17
CA ALA A 98 -20.04 -11.63 -5.09
C ALA A 98 -18.51 -11.40 -4.99
N THR A 99 -18.05 -10.18 -4.71
CA THR A 99 -16.62 -9.85 -4.62
C THR A 99 -15.96 -10.50 -3.40
N ARG A 100 -15.27 -11.62 -3.63
CA ARG A 100 -14.38 -12.29 -2.66
C ARG A 100 -13.12 -11.47 -2.31
N LEU A 101 -12.52 -11.77 -1.16
CA LEU A 101 -11.24 -11.20 -0.70
C LEU A 101 -10.13 -11.26 -1.77
N TRP A 102 -9.97 -12.41 -2.44
CA TRP A 102 -8.90 -12.57 -3.42
C TRP A 102 -9.05 -11.61 -4.60
N HIS A 103 -10.28 -11.23 -5.00
CA HIS A 103 -10.50 -10.24 -6.06
C HIS A 103 -9.93 -8.89 -5.64
N ARG A 104 -10.10 -8.49 -4.38
CA ARG A 104 -9.58 -7.21 -3.88
C ARG A 104 -8.05 -7.23 -3.79
N VAL A 105 -7.48 -8.31 -3.26
CA VAL A 105 -6.02 -8.50 -3.22
C VAL A 105 -5.44 -8.50 -4.64
N GLY A 106 -6.04 -9.26 -5.56
CA GLY A 106 -5.66 -9.30 -6.97
C GLY A 106 -5.75 -7.93 -7.64
N GLY A 107 -6.80 -7.16 -7.35
CA GLY A 107 -6.96 -5.79 -7.86
C GLY A 107 -5.87 -4.83 -7.37
N VAL A 108 -5.51 -4.90 -6.08
CA VAL A 108 -4.42 -4.09 -5.52
C VAL A 108 -3.08 -4.45 -6.17
N LEU A 109 -2.80 -5.76 -6.33
CA LEU A 109 -1.58 -6.24 -6.98
C LEU A 109 -1.48 -5.79 -8.44
N LEU A 110 -2.54 -6.03 -9.23
CA LEU A 110 -2.57 -5.67 -10.65
C LEU A 110 -2.43 -4.16 -10.86
N SER A 111 -3.07 -3.35 -10.02
CA SER A 111 -2.97 -1.89 -10.10
C SER A 111 -1.54 -1.39 -9.91
N ARG A 112 -0.72 -2.10 -9.12
CA ARG A 112 0.64 -1.68 -8.77
C ARG A 112 1.71 -2.25 -9.69
N PHE A 113 1.56 -3.52 -10.09
CA PHE A 113 2.59 -4.29 -10.79
C PHE A 113 2.29 -4.53 -12.27
N ALA A 114 1.02 -4.54 -12.67
CA ALA A 114 0.62 -4.88 -14.04
C ALA A 114 -0.62 -4.11 -14.51
N PRO A 115 -0.56 -2.77 -14.59
CA PRO A 115 -1.73 -1.95 -14.95
C PRO A 115 -2.29 -2.28 -16.34
N PHE A 116 -1.44 -2.65 -17.31
CA PHE A 116 -1.89 -3.09 -18.63
C PHE A 116 -2.68 -4.41 -18.59
N VAL A 117 -2.27 -5.35 -17.72
CA VAL A 117 -3.00 -6.61 -17.49
C VAL A 117 -4.34 -6.32 -16.82
N ARG A 118 -4.39 -5.39 -15.86
CA ARG A 118 -5.64 -4.93 -15.24
C ARG A 118 -6.64 -4.46 -16.29
N VAL A 119 -6.22 -3.57 -17.18
CA VAL A 119 -7.06 -3.02 -18.25
C VAL A 119 -7.58 -4.12 -19.18
N ARG A 120 -6.74 -5.11 -19.49
CA ARG A 120 -7.15 -6.24 -20.34
C ARG A 120 -8.18 -7.14 -19.66
N LEU A 121 -7.97 -7.47 -18.39
CA LEU A 121 -8.88 -8.31 -17.61
C LEU A 121 -10.22 -7.63 -17.34
N ALA A 122 -10.23 -6.30 -17.18
CA ALA A 122 -11.44 -5.51 -16.96
C ALA A 122 -12.46 -5.59 -18.10
N ARG A 123 -12.05 -6.03 -19.30
CA ARG A 123 -12.92 -6.15 -20.49
C ARG A 123 -13.79 -7.41 -20.51
N GLY A 124 -13.59 -8.33 -19.57
CA GLY A 124 -14.39 -9.55 -19.48
C GLY A 124 -15.67 -9.39 -18.66
N ASP A 125 -16.42 -10.48 -18.52
CA ASP A 125 -17.69 -10.52 -17.77
C ASP A 125 -17.62 -11.31 -16.46
N SER A 126 -16.44 -11.86 -16.12
CA SER A 126 -16.26 -12.52 -14.83
C SER A 126 -16.47 -11.55 -13.66
N THR A 127 -16.79 -12.07 -12.47
CA THR A 127 -16.89 -11.25 -11.25
C THR A 127 -15.62 -10.42 -11.02
N PHE A 128 -14.44 -10.99 -11.31
CA PHE A 128 -13.20 -10.27 -11.20
C PHE A 128 -13.07 -9.14 -12.23
N ALA A 129 -13.43 -9.40 -13.49
CA ALA A 129 -13.41 -8.38 -14.53
C ALA A 129 -14.34 -7.22 -14.19
N ARG A 130 -15.58 -7.53 -13.76
CA ARG A 130 -16.55 -6.54 -13.26
C ARG A 130 -16.02 -5.78 -12.04
N TYR A 131 -15.32 -6.45 -11.14
CA TYR A 131 -14.64 -5.81 -10.03
C TYR A 131 -13.50 -4.89 -10.50
N LEU A 132 -12.72 -5.22 -11.52
CA LEU A 132 -11.67 -4.33 -12.01
C LEU A 132 -12.20 -3.09 -12.73
N ASP A 133 -13.40 -3.20 -13.29
CA ASP A 133 -14.10 -2.22 -14.13
C ASP A 133 -15.18 -1.42 -13.39
N HIS A 134 -15.39 -1.67 -12.09
CA HIS A 134 -16.49 -1.09 -11.32
C HIS A 134 -16.49 0.45 -11.30
N ALA A 135 -15.34 1.11 -11.35
CA ALA A 135 -15.28 2.56 -11.39
C ALA A 135 -15.96 3.14 -12.65
N ARG A 136 -15.67 2.55 -13.82
CA ARG A 136 -16.31 2.95 -15.08
C ARG A 136 -17.81 2.64 -15.05
N ARG A 137 -18.18 1.42 -14.66
CA ARG A 137 -19.58 1.02 -14.54
C ARG A 137 -20.37 1.88 -13.54
N GLY A 138 -19.74 2.25 -12.43
CA GLY A 138 -20.34 3.13 -11.42
C GLY A 138 -20.58 4.54 -11.97
N ALA A 139 -19.65 5.05 -12.77
CA ALA A 139 -19.80 6.33 -13.44
C ALA A 139 -20.93 6.30 -14.48
N GLU A 140 -21.05 5.20 -15.24
CA GLU A 140 -22.14 4.98 -16.20
C GLU A 140 -23.52 4.91 -15.52
N LEU A 141 -23.61 4.22 -14.38
CA LEU A 141 -24.82 4.19 -13.57
C LEU A 141 -25.18 5.59 -13.04
N ALA A 142 -24.20 6.30 -12.48
CA ALA A 142 -24.43 7.66 -11.97
C ALA A 142 -24.87 8.62 -13.09
N GLN A 143 -24.30 8.50 -14.29
CA GLN A 143 -24.72 9.27 -15.46
C GLN A 143 -26.16 8.93 -15.87
N GLY A 144 -26.52 7.65 -15.89
CA GLY A 144 -27.89 7.19 -16.17
C GLY A 144 -28.91 7.71 -15.14
N ASP A 145 -28.48 7.87 -13.89
CA ASP A 145 -29.29 8.43 -12.80
C ASP A 145 -29.32 9.99 -12.80
N GLY A 146 -28.69 10.64 -13.78
CA GLY A 146 -28.70 12.10 -13.94
C GLY A 146 -27.67 12.85 -13.09
N ALA A 147 -26.63 12.17 -12.59
CA ALA A 147 -25.54 12.83 -11.88
C ALA A 147 -24.76 13.79 -12.80
N SER A 148 -24.17 14.83 -12.21
CA SER A 148 -23.36 15.79 -12.96
C SER A 148 -22.08 15.19 -13.52
N ASP A 149 -21.52 15.81 -14.57
CA ASP A 149 -20.24 15.40 -15.16
C ASP A 149 -19.11 15.37 -14.12
N ARG A 150 -19.15 16.23 -13.10
CA ARG A 150 -18.15 16.23 -12.04
C ARG A 150 -18.24 14.98 -11.18
N VAL A 151 -19.45 14.59 -10.75
CA VAL A 151 -19.68 13.33 -10.01
C VAL A 151 -19.25 12.13 -10.84
N VAL A 152 -19.65 12.06 -12.11
CA VAL A 152 -19.29 10.99 -13.04
C VAL A 152 -17.78 10.86 -13.17
N ARG A 153 -17.06 11.98 -13.36
CA ARG A 153 -15.58 11.98 -13.44
C ARG A 153 -14.91 11.50 -12.15
N LEU A 154 -15.40 11.95 -10.99
CA LEU A 154 -14.87 11.55 -9.68
C LEU A 154 -15.03 10.04 -9.46
N ILE A 155 -16.21 9.50 -9.78
CA ILE A 155 -16.47 8.06 -9.70
C ILE A 155 -15.59 7.29 -10.70
N ALA A 156 -15.46 7.74 -11.94
CA ALA A 156 -14.66 7.04 -12.95
C ALA A 156 -13.17 6.93 -12.55
N ARG A 157 -12.64 7.94 -11.86
CA ARG A 157 -11.20 8.09 -11.59
C ARG A 157 -10.78 7.72 -10.16
N HIS A 158 -11.70 7.28 -9.29
CA HIS A 158 -11.38 7.08 -7.86
C HIS A 158 -10.31 6.00 -7.57
N HIS A 159 -10.01 5.09 -8.51
CA HIS A 159 -8.89 4.12 -8.39
C HIS A 159 -7.57 4.63 -8.95
N GLU A 160 -7.60 5.73 -9.68
CA GLU A 160 -6.42 6.32 -10.30
C GLU A 160 -5.62 7.13 -9.29
N ARG A 161 -4.43 7.58 -9.71
CA ARG A 161 -3.68 8.54 -8.91
C ARG A 161 -4.43 9.88 -8.95
N PRO A 162 -4.82 10.45 -7.80
CA PRO A 162 -5.55 11.71 -7.78
C PRO A 162 -4.64 12.86 -8.23
N LEU A 163 -5.14 13.66 -9.17
CA LEU A 163 -4.48 14.81 -9.78
C LEU A 163 -5.14 16.12 -9.32
N ALA A 164 -6.46 16.13 -9.17
CA ALA A 164 -7.23 17.29 -8.72
C ALA A 164 -7.40 17.33 -7.19
N ALA A 165 -7.83 18.48 -6.65
CA ALA A 165 -7.99 18.67 -5.21
C ALA A 165 -9.17 17.84 -4.65
N ASP A 166 -10.28 17.80 -5.37
CA ASP A 166 -11.45 16.98 -5.03
C ASP A 166 -11.15 15.48 -5.13
N GLU A 167 -10.41 15.04 -6.17
CA GLU A 167 -9.92 13.66 -6.27
C GLU A 167 -9.03 13.27 -5.07
N ARG A 168 -8.14 14.17 -4.64
CA ARG A 168 -7.29 13.94 -3.45
C ARG A 168 -8.12 13.85 -2.18
N LEU A 169 -9.14 14.69 -2.05
CA LEU A 169 -10.01 14.73 -0.89
C LEU A 169 -10.89 13.47 -0.81
N LEU A 170 -11.46 13.03 -1.95
CA LEU A 170 -12.16 11.75 -2.06
C LEU A 170 -11.25 10.57 -1.68
N ALA A 171 -10.05 10.50 -2.27
CA ALA A 171 -9.10 9.42 -1.98
C ALA A 171 -8.59 9.45 -0.53
N ARG A 172 -8.61 10.60 0.14
CA ARG A 172 -8.30 10.71 1.57
C ARG A 172 -9.45 10.14 2.41
N ALA A 173 -10.67 10.63 2.20
CA ALA A 173 -11.84 10.18 2.93
C ALA A 173 -12.09 8.67 2.76
N ASP A 174 -11.94 8.15 1.54
CA ASP A 174 -12.03 6.72 1.24
C ASP A 174 -11.02 5.89 2.04
N ARG A 175 -9.79 6.40 2.24
CA ARG A 175 -8.79 5.70 3.05
C ARG A 175 -9.07 5.76 4.55
N GLU A 176 -9.64 6.87 5.02
CA GLU A 176 -10.00 7.08 6.43
C GLU A 176 -11.28 6.33 6.82
N ALA A 177 -12.18 6.05 5.86
CA ALA A 177 -13.37 5.24 6.06
C ALA A 177 -13.08 3.73 6.25
N LEU A 178 -11.87 3.29 5.90
CA LEU A 178 -11.39 1.94 6.20
C LEU A 178 -10.83 1.89 7.64
N PRO A 179 -11.28 0.94 8.47
CA PRO A 179 -10.81 0.80 9.86
C PRO A 179 -9.32 0.37 9.98
#